data_AF-A0AAD4M554-F1
#
_entry.id   AF-A0AAD4M554-F1
#
_cell.length_a   1.000
_cell.length_b   1.000
_cell.length_c   1.000
_cell.angle_alpha   90.00
_cell.angle_beta   90.00
_cell.angle_gamma   90.00
#
_symmetry.space_group_name_H-M   'P 1'
#
loop_
_entity.id
_entity.type
_entity.pdbx_description
1 polymer ?
#
loop_
_entity_poly.entity_id
_entity_poly.type
_entity_poly.pdbx_seq_one_letter_code
_entity_poly.pdbx_strand_id
1 'polypeptide(L)'
;MTWLSTVRLVTFVTITVFAIIVMSLSADLIALTEPNYYFKFAALALATSLLTLFTVTPMFVIDTLRKGAIFSYVIVEIVWLTVIWILWLSSGSYAAWTDGQLINVIPEESSCNYGVLGDGRIVTGCQEIKAIMAFSFLSWILLMAYTGILLVLGIRAQEQGNHIWKTFRSTG
;
A
#
# COMPACT_ATOMS: atom_id res chain seq x y z
N MET A 1 14.30 -16.75 -15.87
CA MET A 1 12.84 -16.64 -15.61
C MET A 1 12.45 -16.80 -14.14
N THR A 2 13.35 -17.15 -13.22
CA THR A 2 13.07 -17.26 -11.76
C THR A 2 13.11 -15.92 -11.02
N TRP A 3 14.02 -15.01 -11.42
CA TRP A 3 14.19 -13.71 -10.79
C TRP A 3 12.90 -12.87 -10.68
N LEU A 4 12.13 -12.76 -11.76
CA LEU A 4 10.88 -11.99 -11.76
C LEU A 4 9.82 -12.58 -10.82
N SER A 5 9.75 -13.91 -10.74
CA SER A 5 8.82 -14.61 -9.84
C SER A 5 9.20 -14.40 -8.37
N THR A 6 10.50 -14.39 -8.06
CA THR A 6 10.99 -14.08 -6.71
C THR A 6 10.68 -12.64 -6.31
N VAL A 7 10.95 -11.66 -7.18
CA VAL A 7 10.67 -10.24 -6.91
C VAL A 7 9.17 -10.02 -6.70
N ARG A 8 8.32 -10.63 -7.52
CA ARG A 8 6.86 -10.53 -7.37
C ARG A 8 6.38 -11.09 -6.03
N LEU A 9 6.87 -12.27 -5.65
CA LEU A 9 6.50 -12.92 -4.39
C LEU A 9 6.92 -12.07 -3.18
N VAL A 10 8.14 -11.55 -3.17
CA VAL A 10 8.64 -10.69 -2.09
C VAL A 10 7.80 -9.41 -1.98
N THR A 11 7.49 -8.75 -3.09
CA THR A 11 6.67 -7.52 -3.08
C THR A 11 5.25 -7.78 -2.56
N PHE A 12 4.60 -8.87 -2.97
CA PHE A 12 3.25 -9.20 -2.50
C PHE A 12 3.20 -9.63 -1.04
N VAL A 13 4.21 -10.34 -0.54
CA VAL A 13 4.29 -10.70 0.87
C VAL A 13 4.57 -9.47 1.74
N THR A 14 5.51 -8.62 1.34
CA THR A 14 5.83 -7.40 2.10
C THR A 14 4.64 -6.44 2.16
N ILE A 15 3.93 -6.21 1.04
CA ILE A 15 2.78 -5.30 1.02
C ILE A 15 1.59 -5.83 1.83
N THR A 16 1.37 -7.15 1.87
CA THR A 16 0.30 -7.75 2.66
C THR A 16 0.58 -7.64 4.16
N VAL A 17 1.84 -7.83 4.58
CA VAL A 17 2.26 -7.60 5.97
C VAL A 17 2.07 -6.13 6.35
N PHE A 18 2.49 -5.18 5.51
CA PHE A 18 2.28 -3.75 5.78
C PHE A 18 0.80 -3.37 5.80
N ALA A 19 -0.03 -3.96 4.94
CA ALA A 19 -1.48 -3.74 4.97
C ALA A 19 -2.12 -4.21 6.29
N ILE A 20 -1.70 -5.35 6.82
CA ILE A 20 -2.21 -5.85 8.12
C ILE A 20 -1.84 -4.89 9.25
N ILE A 21 -0.57 -4.44 9.29
CA ILE A 21 -0.08 -3.50 10.31
C ILE A 21 -0.88 -2.19 10.25
N VAL A 22 -1.03 -1.60 9.08
CA VAL A 22 -1.75 -0.32 8.91
C VAL A 22 -3.24 -0.47 9.21
N MET A 23 -3.86 -1.60 8.84
CA MET A 23 -5.26 -1.89 9.19
C MET A 23 -5.44 -1.93 10.72
N SER A 24 -4.56 -2.61 11.45
CA SER A 24 -4.63 -2.70 12.91
C SER A 24 -4.46 -1.33 13.58
N LEU A 25 -3.46 -0.55 13.17
CA LEU A 25 -3.23 0.80 13.71
C LEU A 25 -4.40 1.75 13.40
N SER A 26 -4.92 1.69 12.18
CA SER A 26 -6.04 2.56 11.78
C SER A 26 -7.34 2.21 12.51
N ALA A 27 -7.56 0.92 12.80
CA ALA A 27 -8.72 0.48 13.57
C ALA A 27 -8.68 0.95 15.02
N ASP A 28 -7.50 0.91 15.66
CA ASP A 28 -7.31 1.41 17.03
C ASP A 28 -7.59 2.93 17.08
N LEU A 29 -7.01 3.70 16.15
CA LEU A 29 -7.25 5.14 16.06
C LEU A 29 -8.72 5.52 15.96
N ILE A 30 -9.49 4.78 15.15
CA ILE A 30 -10.93 5.02 14.98
C ILE A 30 -11.68 4.71 16.29
N ALA A 31 -11.35 3.60 16.95
CA ALA A 31 -11.94 3.23 18.23
C ALA A 31 -11.64 4.23 19.36
N LEU A 32 -10.47 4.87 19.32
CA LEU A 32 -10.09 5.92 20.29
C LEU A 32 -10.82 7.25 20.09
N THR A 33 -11.38 7.51 18.90
CA THR A 33 -11.89 8.84 18.50
C THR A 33 -13.42 8.93 18.41
N GLU A 34 -14.14 7.79 18.39
CA GLU A 34 -15.59 7.77 18.57
C GLU A 34 -16.01 8.17 20.00
N PRO A 35 -17.08 8.99 20.19
CA PRO A 35 -18.17 9.25 19.24
C PRO A 35 -18.21 10.64 18.57
N ASN A 36 -17.32 11.58 18.90
CA ASN A 36 -17.51 12.99 18.49
C ASN A 36 -16.79 13.40 17.18
N TYR A 37 -15.64 12.81 16.86
CA TYR A 37 -14.88 13.12 15.63
C TYR A 37 -14.05 11.92 15.21
N TYR A 38 -14.11 11.50 13.94
CA TYR A 38 -13.18 10.49 13.40
C TYR A 38 -12.15 11.14 12.49
N PHE A 39 -10.93 10.60 12.49
CA PHE A 39 -9.88 11.04 11.59
C PHE A 39 -10.13 10.49 10.16
N LYS A 40 -10.37 11.40 9.21
CA LYS A 40 -10.60 11.04 7.79
C LYS A 40 -9.45 10.24 7.18
N PHE A 41 -8.22 10.49 7.63
CA PHE A 41 -7.03 9.78 7.15
C PHE A 41 -7.01 8.32 7.60
N ALA A 42 -7.45 8.03 8.82
CA ALA A 42 -7.49 6.68 9.35
C ALA A 42 -8.53 5.83 8.60
N ALA A 43 -9.69 6.41 8.27
CA ALA A 43 -10.68 5.76 7.43
C ALA A 43 -10.14 5.46 6.01
N LEU A 44 -9.39 6.40 5.41
CA LEU A 44 -8.77 6.19 4.11
C LEU A 44 -7.67 5.13 4.17
N ALA A 45 -6.76 5.17 5.14
CA ALA A 45 -5.70 4.18 5.35
C ALA A 45 -6.25 2.76 5.64
N LEU A 46 -7.36 2.68 6.37
CA LEU A 46 -8.08 1.43 6.61
C LEU A 46 -8.68 0.89 5.31
N ALA A 47 -9.36 1.72 4.53
CA ALA A 47 -9.94 1.33 3.25
C ALA A 47 -8.86 0.87 2.25
N THR A 48 -7.72 1.57 2.18
CA THR A 48 -6.61 1.18 1.27
C THR A 48 -5.94 -0.11 1.70
N SER A 49 -5.79 -0.35 3.01
CA SER A 49 -5.28 -1.61 3.55
C SER A 49 -6.21 -2.79 3.27
N LEU A 50 -7.52 -2.60 3.48
CA LEU A 50 -8.53 -3.61 3.16
C LEU A 50 -8.59 -3.91 1.66
N LEU A 51 -8.57 -2.88 0.82
CA LEU A 51 -8.53 -3.05 -0.64
C LEU A 51 -7.29 -3.85 -1.05
N THR A 52 -6.13 -3.53 -0.47
CA THR A 52 -4.87 -4.25 -0.72
C THR A 52 -4.99 -5.72 -0.31
N LEU A 53 -5.52 -6.01 0.88
CA LEU A 53 -5.74 -7.39 1.35
C LEU A 53 -6.72 -8.16 0.45
N PHE A 54 -7.86 -7.58 0.13
CA PHE A 54 -8.88 -8.26 -0.68
C PHE A 54 -8.50 -8.43 -2.14
N THR A 55 -7.51 -7.70 -2.66
CA THR A 55 -7.16 -7.78 -4.08
C THR A 55 -5.79 -8.40 -4.33
N VAL A 56 -4.78 -8.07 -3.54
CA VAL A 56 -3.44 -8.67 -3.66
C VAL A 56 -3.43 -10.11 -3.15
N THR A 57 -4.14 -10.42 -2.06
CA THR A 57 -4.20 -11.80 -1.52
C THR A 57 -4.80 -12.80 -2.52
N PRO A 58 -5.96 -12.57 -3.14
CA PRO A 58 -6.46 -13.51 -4.15
C PRO A 58 -5.57 -13.55 -5.39
N MET A 59 -4.93 -12.45 -5.80
CA MET A 59 -3.94 -12.50 -6.88
C MET A 59 -2.78 -13.46 -6.53
N PHE A 60 -2.27 -13.41 -5.30
CA PHE A 60 -1.23 -14.32 -4.81
C PHE A 60 -1.71 -15.79 -4.72
N VAL A 61 -2.93 -16.02 -4.21
CA VAL A 61 -3.50 -17.37 -4.07
C VAL A 61 -3.79 -17.99 -5.44
N ILE A 62 -4.35 -17.22 -6.38
CA ILE A 62 -4.65 -17.70 -7.74
C ILE A 62 -3.35 -18.02 -8.48
N ASP A 63 -2.31 -17.20 -8.32
CA ASP A 63 -1.01 -17.42 -8.95
C ASP A 63 -0.31 -18.70 -8.45
N THR A 64 -0.45 -19.01 -7.16
CA THR A 64 0.09 -20.25 -6.58
C THR A 64 -0.73 -21.50 -6.94
N LEU A 65 -2.04 -21.37 -7.11
CA LEU A 65 -2.94 -22.51 -7.41
C LEU A 65 -3.11 -22.79 -8.92
N ARG A 66 -3.03 -21.80 -9.80
CA ARG A 66 -3.17 -21.98 -11.27
C ARG A 66 -2.20 -21.12 -12.06
N LYS A 67 -1.19 -21.76 -12.68
CA LYS A 67 -0.40 -21.17 -13.75
C LYS A 67 -1.28 -20.97 -15.00
N GLY A 68 -1.63 -19.72 -15.33
CA GLY A 68 -2.35 -19.36 -16.57
C GLY A 68 -3.75 -18.75 -16.41
N ALA A 69 -4.15 -18.30 -15.23
CA ALA A 69 -5.43 -17.60 -15.02
C ALA A 69 -5.40 -16.15 -15.56
N ILE A 70 -6.57 -15.55 -15.82
CA ILE A 70 -6.74 -14.20 -16.40
C ILE A 70 -6.06 -13.09 -15.56
N PHE A 71 -5.87 -13.31 -14.26
CA PHE A 71 -5.10 -12.41 -13.39
C PHE A 71 -3.57 -12.51 -13.56
N SER A 72 -3.10 -13.45 -14.39
CA SER A 72 -1.69 -13.57 -14.80
C SER A 72 -1.33 -12.67 -15.98
N TYR A 73 -2.27 -11.87 -16.51
CA TYR A 73 -1.94 -10.87 -17.52
C TYR A 73 -1.22 -9.68 -16.87
N VAL A 74 0.03 -9.45 -17.28
CA VAL A 74 0.91 -8.35 -16.83
C VAL A 74 0.21 -6.99 -16.92
N ILE A 75 -0.69 -6.80 -17.90
CA ILE A 75 -1.47 -5.57 -18.08
C ILE A 75 -2.39 -5.31 -16.88
N VAL A 76 -3.15 -6.32 -16.47
CA VAL A 76 -4.12 -6.21 -15.36
C VAL A 76 -3.37 -5.97 -14.06
N GLU A 77 -2.24 -6.65 -13.88
CA GLU A 77 -1.34 -6.45 -12.74
C GLU A 77 -0.81 -5.01 -12.70
N ILE A 78 -0.31 -4.45 -13.81
CA ILE A 78 0.17 -3.06 -13.87
C ILE A 78 -0.95 -2.07 -13.55
N VAL A 79 -2.12 -2.18 -14.20
CA VAL A 79 -3.24 -1.26 -13.96
C VAL A 79 -3.68 -1.30 -12.50
N TRP A 80 -3.82 -2.49 -11.92
CA TRP A 80 -4.27 -2.62 -10.54
C TRP A 80 -3.24 -2.09 -9.53
N LEU A 81 -1.96 -2.42 -9.72
CA LEU A 81 -0.89 -1.91 -8.86
C LEU A 81 -0.76 -0.39 -8.97
N THR A 82 -1.07 0.21 -10.13
CA THR A 82 -1.10 1.67 -10.25
C THR A 82 -2.15 2.33 -9.38
N VAL A 83 -3.35 1.73 -9.32
CA VAL A 83 -4.42 2.22 -8.43
C VAL A 83 -3.99 2.07 -6.96
N ILE A 84 -3.45 0.91 -6.57
CA ILE A 84 -3.05 0.66 -5.19
C ILE A 84 -1.95 1.63 -4.73
N TRP A 85 -0.89 1.86 -5.53
CA TRP A 85 0.19 2.73 -5.06
C TRP A 85 -0.23 4.20 -4.94
N ILE A 86 -1.14 4.68 -5.80
CA ILE A 86 -1.70 6.04 -5.69
C ILE A 86 -2.51 6.17 -4.40
N LEU A 87 -3.28 5.14 -4.04
CA LEU A 87 -4.04 5.09 -2.80
C LEU A 87 -3.14 5.12 -1.56
N TRP A 88 -2.00 4.41 -1.58
CA TRP A 88 -0.99 4.49 -0.52
C TRP A 88 -0.34 5.87 -0.42
N LEU A 89 -0.02 6.51 -1.55
CA LEU A 89 0.50 7.89 -1.58
C LEU A 89 -0.52 8.87 -0.98
N SER A 90 -1.80 8.74 -1.34
CA SER A 90 -2.88 9.57 -0.79
C SER A 90 -3.00 9.40 0.73
N SER A 91 -2.95 8.14 1.20
CA SER A 91 -2.99 7.81 2.63
C SER A 91 -1.82 8.45 3.40
N GLY A 92 -0.59 8.27 2.88
CA GLY A 92 0.63 8.80 3.51
C GLY A 92 0.70 10.32 3.49
N SER A 93 0.33 10.96 2.38
CA SER A 93 0.33 12.43 2.26
C SER A 93 -0.68 13.10 3.17
N TYR A 94 -1.88 12.52 3.33
CA TYR A 94 -2.87 13.04 4.26
C TYR A 94 -2.42 12.85 5.72
N ALA A 95 -1.82 11.70 6.07
CA ALA A 95 -1.24 11.49 7.39
C ALA A 95 -0.11 12.50 7.69
N ALA A 96 0.74 12.80 6.70
CA ALA A 96 1.79 13.82 6.81
C ALA A 96 1.22 15.23 7.02
N TRP A 97 0.13 15.57 6.33
CA TRP A 97 -0.56 16.83 6.55
C TRP A 97 -1.09 16.93 7.98
N THR A 98 -1.70 15.87 8.51
CA THR A 98 -2.22 15.87 9.89
C THR A 98 -1.13 15.97 10.95
N ASP A 99 0.03 15.34 10.73
CA ASP A 99 1.20 15.49 11.61
C ASP A 99 1.74 16.93 11.56
N GLY A 100 1.83 17.54 10.38
CA GLY A 100 2.21 18.96 10.22
C GLY A 100 1.26 19.94 10.90
N GLN A 101 -0.04 19.64 10.94
CA GLN A 101 -1.01 20.43 11.69
C GLN A 101 -0.86 20.25 13.21
N LEU A 102 -0.53 19.04 13.67
CA LEU A 102 -0.24 18.77 15.09
C LEU A 102 1.02 19.51 15.57
N ILE A 103 2.06 19.62 14.74
CA ILE A 103 3.30 20.38 15.05
C ILE A 103 3.03 21.88 15.28
N ASN A 104 1.99 22.46 14.68
CA ASN A 104 1.61 23.86 14.94
C ASN A 104 0.92 24.06 16.30
N VAL A 105 0.45 22.98 16.93
CA VAL A 105 -0.25 23.00 18.22
C VAL A 105 0.67 22.58 19.37
N ILE A 106 1.71 21.78 19.09
CA ILE A 106 2.61 21.22 20.11
C ILE A 106 4.06 21.65 19.76
N PRO A 107 4.80 22.37 20.62
CA PRO A 107 6.12 22.91 20.30
C PRO A 107 7.11 21.84 19.80
N GLU A 108 7.94 22.18 18.82
CA GLU A 108 8.87 21.29 18.08
C GLU A 108 9.71 20.34 18.95
N GLU A 109 9.95 20.67 20.22
CA GLU A 109 10.73 19.86 21.17
C GLU A 109 9.93 18.71 21.82
N SER A 110 8.64 18.61 21.54
CA SER A 110 7.70 17.65 22.16
C SER A 110 7.19 16.60 21.17
N SER A 111 8.12 15.94 20.48
CA SER A 111 7.83 14.80 19.62
C SER A 111 7.13 13.68 20.40
N CYS A 112 5.79 13.61 20.36
CA CYS A 112 4.98 12.57 21.03
C CYS A 112 5.53 12.15 22.42
N ASN A 113 5.97 13.10 23.25
CA ASN A 113 6.65 12.78 24.50
C ASN A 113 5.64 12.80 25.66
N TYR A 114 5.65 11.73 26.45
CA TYR A 114 4.77 11.57 27.61
C TYR A 114 4.87 12.73 28.61
N GLY A 115 6.06 13.32 28.74
CA GLY A 115 6.30 14.45 29.64
C GLY A 115 5.59 15.76 29.28
N VAL A 116 5.13 15.94 28.03
CA VAL A 116 4.46 17.18 27.57
C VAL A 116 2.96 16.99 27.40
N LEU A 117 2.53 15.78 27.00
CA LEU A 117 1.13 15.49 26.70
C LEU A 117 0.34 15.01 27.92
N GLY A 118 1.01 14.52 28.98
CA GLY A 118 0.39 14.16 30.27
C GLY A 118 -0.58 12.98 30.25
N ASP A 119 -1.11 12.62 29.08
CA ASP A 119 -2.02 11.50 28.85
C ASP A 119 -1.37 10.48 27.92
N GLY A 120 -1.20 9.24 28.42
CA GLY A 120 -0.59 8.14 27.68
C GLY A 120 -1.36 7.76 26.41
N ARG A 121 -2.67 8.03 26.34
CA ARG A 121 -3.49 7.71 25.17
C ARG A 121 -3.16 8.59 23.97
N ILE A 122 -2.87 9.87 24.22
CA ILE A 122 -2.52 10.84 23.17
C ILE A 122 -1.13 10.54 22.61
N VAL A 123 -0.20 10.11 23.48
CA VAL A 123 1.15 9.69 23.09
C VAL A 123 1.10 8.47 22.17
N THR A 124 0.31 7.45 22.52
CA THR A 124 0.13 6.25 21.69
C THR A 124 -0.44 6.61 20.32
N GLY A 125 -1.52 7.37 20.25
CA GLY A 125 -2.11 7.79 18.97
C GLY A 125 -1.13 8.59 18.09
N CYS A 126 -0.29 9.43 18.68
CA CYS A 126 0.74 10.19 17.97
C CYS A 126 1.81 9.27 17.34
N GLN A 127 2.24 8.23 18.05
CA GLN A 127 3.18 7.23 17.53
C GLN A 127 2.56 6.38 16.41
N GLU A 128 1.28 6.05 16.54
CA GLU A 128 0.54 5.29 15.55
C GLU A 128 0.36 6.05 14.23
N ILE A 129 0.11 7.37 14.28
CA ILE A 129 0.06 8.23 13.09
C ILE A 129 1.38 8.19 12.33
N LYS A 130 2.50 8.33 13.05
CA LYS A 130 3.85 8.27 12.45
C LYS A 130 4.14 6.90 11.86
N ALA A 131 3.71 5.84 12.52
CA ALA A 131 3.81 4.48 11.97
C ALA A 131 3.00 4.34 10.67
N ILE A 132 1.72 4.75 10.65
CA ILE A 132 0.87 4.70 9.46
C ILE A 132 1.49 5.50 8.31
N MET A 133 2.02 6.70 8.60
CA MET A 133 2.69 7.53 7.60
C MET A 133 3.90 6.80 6.99
N ALA A 134 4.79 6.28 7.83
CA ALA A 134 6.00 5.58 7.39
C ALA A 134 5.68 4.34 6.56
N PHE A 135 4.78 3.48 7.04
CA PHE A 135 4.38 2.27 6.32
C PHE A 135 3.64 2.60 5.02
N SER A 136 2.89 3.70 4.96
CA SER A 136 2.21 4.14 3.74
C SER A 136 3.19 4.59 2.66
N PHE A 137 4.19 5.41 3.01
CA PHE A 137 5.22 5.83 2.06
C PHE A 137 6.09 4.67 1.60
N LEU A 138 6.46 3.76 2.51
CA LEU A 138 7.27 2.60 2.17
C LEU A 138 6.52 1.64 1.23
N SER A 139 5.23 1.43 1.49
CA SER A 139 4.32 0.68 0.62
C SER A 139 4.19 1.33 -0.77
N TRP A 140 4.03 2.65 -0.81
CA TRP A 140 4.00 3.40 -2.06
C TRP A 140 5.28 3.23 -2.89
N ILE A 141 6.46 3.43 -2.28
CA ILE A 141 7.76 3.33 -2.98
C ILE A 141 7.96 1.93 -3.55
N LEU A 142 7.68 0.89 -2.75
CA LEU A 142 7.83 -0.50 -3.19
C LEU A 142 6.94 -0.81 -4.40
N LEU A 143 5.67 -0.41 -4.36
CA LEU A 143 4.74 -0.66 -5.46
C LEU A 143 5.07 0.19 -6.70
N MET A 144 5.52 1.43 -6.54
CA MET A 144 5.94 2.28 -7.65
C MET A 144 7.19 1.70 -8.33
N ALA A 145 8.19 1.29 -7.55
CA ALA A 145 9.40 0.66 -8.10
C ALA A 145 9.06 -0.64 -8.85
N TYR A 146 8.20 -1.49 -8.28
CA TYR A 146 7.79 -2.74 -8.92
C TYR A 146 6.99 -2.50 -10.21
N THR A 147 6.03 -1.58 -10.21
CA THR A 147 5.28 -1.22 -11.42
C THR A 147 6.17 -0.62 -12.50
N GLY A 148 7.16 0.20 -12.12
CA GLY A 148 8.17 0.72 -13.04
C GLY A 148 8.99 -0.38 -13.72
N ILE A 149 9.45 -1.38 -12.96
CA ILE A 149 10.18 -2.54 -13.51
C ILE A 149 9.29 -3.32 -14.50
N LEU A 150 8.03 -3.59 -14.14
CA LEU A 150 7.10 -4.29 -15.02
C LEU A 150 6.83 -3.52 -16.32
N LEU A 151 6.71 -2.19 -16.23
CA LEU A 151 6.47 -1.33 -17.39
C LEU A 151 7.68 -1.37 -18.34
N VAL A 152 8.90 -1.20 -17.82
CA VAL A 152 10.14 -1.28 -18.62
C VAL A 152 10.27 -2.65 -19.30
N LEU A 153 10.06 -3.74 -18.55
CA LEU A 153 10.10 -5.09 -19.12
C LEU A 153 8.99 -5.30 -20.16
N GLY A 154 7.80 -4.74 -19.94
CA GLY A 154 6.69 -4.79 -20.88
C GLY A 154 6.99 -4.10 -22.21
N ILE A 155 7.61 -2.92 -22.17
CA ILE A 155 8.03 -2.18 -23.38
C ILE A 155 9.12 -2.96 -24.12
N ARG A 156 10.17 -3.40 -23.41
CA ARG A 156 11.28 -4.15 -24.02
C ARG A 156 10.80 -5.42 -24.71
N ALA A 157 9.82 -6.10 -24.12
CA ALA A 157 9.30 -7.33 -24.66
C ALA A 157 8.38 -7.11 -25.89
N GLN A 158 7.78 -5.92 -26.03
CA GLN A 158 7.10 -5.50 -27.26
C GLN A 158 8.09 -5.16 -28.39
N GLU A 159 9.20 -4.48 -28.09
CA GLU A 159 10.25 -4.16 -29.07
C GLU A 159 10.86 -5.42 -29.71
N GLN A 160 10.89 -6.54 -28.98
CA GLN A 160 11.44 -7.82 -29.45
C GLN A 160 10.46 -8.64 -30.32
N GLY A 161 9.30 -8.09 -30.71
CA GLY A 161 8.36 -8.76 -31.61
C GLY A 161 7.60 -9.94 -30.99
N ASN A 162 7.70 -10.12 -29.68
CA ASN A 162 6.95 -11.15 -28.96
C ASN A 162 5.56 -10.57 -28.59
N HIS A 163 4.50 -11.10 -29.20
CA HIS A 163 3.11 -10.69 -28.94
C HIS A 163 2.65 -11.16 -27.55
N ILE A 164 3.13 -10.50 -26.51
CA ILE A 164 2.85 -10.85 -25.11
C ILE A 164 1.48 -10.30 -24.65
N TRP A 165 0.87 -9.44 -25.46
CA TRP A 165 -0.31 -8.67 -25.06
C TRP A 165 -1.63 -9.27 -25.55
N LYS A 166 -1.62 -10.23 -26.49
CA LYS A 166 -2.82 -10.97 -26.96
C LYS A 166 -2.43 -12.32 -27.56
N THR A 167 -3.01 -13.42 -27.05
CA THR A 167 -3.16 -14.65 -27.84
C THR A 167 -4.25 -14.40 -28.88
N PHE A 168 -3.91 -13.84 -30.04
CA PHE A 168 -4.71 -14.06 -31.24
C PHE A 168 -4.06 -15.17 -32.04
N ARG A 169 -4.35 -16.42 -31.66
CA ARG A 169 -4.12 -17.54 -32.55
C ARG A 169 -5.32 -17.61 -33.50
N SER A 170 -5.23 -16.91 -34.61
CA SER A 170 -5.86 -17.40 -35.84
C SER A 170 -4.97 -18.52 -36.36
N THR A 171 -5.45 -19.75 -36.23
CA THR A 171 -4.99 -20.87 -37.05
C THR A 171 -6.22 -21.70 -37.39
N GLY A 172 -6.57 -21.71 -38.68
CA GLY A 172 -7.56 -22.62 -39.27
C GLY A 172 -8.80 -21.91 -39.75
#